data_AF-A0A1I0RQ34-F1
#
_entry.id   AF-A0A1I0RQ34-F1
#
_cell.length_a   1.000
_cell.length_b   1.000
_cell.length_c   1.000
_cell.angle_alpha   90.00
_cell.angle_beta   90.00
_cell.angle_gamma   90.00
#
_symmetry.space_group_name_H-M   'P 1'
#
loop_
_entity.id
_entity.type
_entity.pdbx_description
1 polymer ?
#
loop_
_entity_poly.entity_id
_entity_poly.type
_entity_poly.pdbx_seq_one_letter_code
_entity_poly.pdbx_strand_id
1 'polypeptide(L)'
;MRTKSMYVAACCISMPLLFGACSKQMKNDPLSLKSGIAAAAPDPDGAALHKFLRQNGPAFETFTISTQEQSVIKTRSSTTYTISKNSLIKPDGSPVSGSVQISIKEISTPANMIFADRQTGTKNGDALVSYGEFFVRAQQGSTTLKLRADSAIKVQVPARVDIKQIPMWDGDTTVTVSTSGYDYINQFITITTQVSANKGIDWQQVTTPGSAYALFDGTTSTLNFRLDSLIKWRNCDALASSPNPKTTVLAYFNTNYNPATGTSYSGEEPSMLYFKPTGQNTIIKFYNTIFTPPAGFEGFLSYQNTIPVGQQGTFLAISSIAGVFYAEKKLVTIAAPVGSLNYTTVSFNPVPVSATALVALINSMN
;
A
#
# COMPACT_ATOMS: atom_id res chain seq x y z
N MET A 1 16.91 -30.17 -66.30
CA MET A 1 17.14 -31.44 -65.57
C MET A 1 16.69 -31.23 -64.13
N ARG A 2 15.64 -31.96 -63.72
CA ARG A 2 14.91 -32.00 -62.42
C ARG A 2 14.28 -30.67 -61.91
N THR A 3 12.99 -30.35 -62.10
CA THR A 3 11.70 -30.88 -61.53
C THR A 3 11.66 -30.92 -59.99
N LYS A 4 10.63 -30.52 -59.25
CA LYS A 4 9.26 -29.99 -59.48
C LYS A 4 8.76 -29.51 -58.10
N SER A 5 7.86 -28.53 -58.09
CA SER A 5 7.01 -28.16 -56.94
C SER A 5 5.87 -29.19 -56.76
N MET A 6 5.45 -29.51 -55.53
CA MET A 6 4.09 -29.99 -55.21
C MET A 6 3.78 -30.09 -53.69
N TYR A 7 2.82 -29.26 -53.27
CA TYR A 7 1.67 -29.44 -52.36
C TYR A 7 1.60 -30.52 -51.24
N VAL A 8 1.35 -30.01 -50.02
CA VAL A 8 0.27 -30.28 -49.03
C VAL A 8 -0.07 -31.72 -48.60
N ALA A 9 0.00 -31.97 -47.29
CA ALA A 9 -1.07 -32.62 -46.51
C ALA A 9 -0.91 -32.36 -45.00
N ALA A 10 -2.01 -31.97 -44.36
CA ALA A 10 -2.15 -31.77 -42.93
C ALA A 10 -2.22 -33.10 -42.16
N CYS A 11 -1.75 -33.11 -40.91
CA CYS A 11 -2.27 -34.02 -39.90
C CYS A 11 -2.22 -33.38 -38.51
N CYS A 12 -3.41 -33.22 -37.93
CA CYS A 12 -3.67 -32.79 -36.57
C CYS A 12 -3.20 -33.84 -35.57
N ILE A 13 -2.44 -33.43 -34.54
CA ILE A 13 -2.52 -34.07 -33.22
C ILE A 13 -2.66 -32.95 -32.17
N SER A 14 -3.78 -33.02 -31.46
CA SER A 14 -4.22 -32.14 -30.40
C SER A 14 -3.75 -32.62 -29.03
N MET A 15 -3.45 -31.63 -28.18
CA MET A 15 -3.57 -31.61 -26.71
C MET A 15 -2.54 -32.37 -25.85
N PRO A 16 -2.44 -32.00 -24.56
CA PRO A 16 -2.50 -30.68 -23.92
C PRO A 16 -1.17 -30.44 -23.16
N LEU A 17 -0.98 -29.34 -22.43
CA LEU A 17 -0.28 -29.32 -21.12
C LEU A 17 -0.17 -27.89 -20.56
N LEU A 18 -1.14 -27.63 -19.67
CA LEU A 18 -1.01 -26.95 -18.38
C LEU A 18 -0.35 -25.55 -18.35
N PHE A 19 -1.22 -24.54 -18.41
CA PHE A 19 -1.02 -23.32 -17.61
C PHE A 19 -1.07 -23.69 -16.12
N GLY A 20 0.10 -23.98 -15.54
CA GLY A 20 0.30 -24.05 -14.10
C GLY A 20 0.77 -22.71 -13.57
N ALA A 21 -0.16 -21.83 -13.21
CA ALA A 21 0.13 -20.77 -12.26
C ALA A 21 0.41 -21.42 -10.89
N CYS A 22 1.67 -21.71 -10.59
CA CYS A 22 2.08 -22.16 -9.26
C CYS A 22 2.34 -20.94 -8.36
N SER A 23 1.42 -20.73 -7.42
CA SER A 23 1.63 -19.92 -6.23
C SER A 23 2.62 -20.60 -5.28
N LYS A 24 3.64 -19.83 -4.83
CA LYS A 24 4.48 -20.01 -3.64
C LYS A 24 5.09 -21.40 -3.37
N GLN A 25 6.43 -21.50 -3.44
CA GLN A 25 7.25 -21.65 -2.22
C GLN A 25 8.73 -21.33 -2.46
N MET A 26 9.35 -20.92 -1.36
CA MET A 26 10.70 -20.39 -1.19
C MET A 26 11.80 -21.44 -1.36
N LYS A 27 13.02 -20.91 -1.61
CA LYS A 27 14.32 -21.40 -1.12
C LYS A 27 14.49 -22.93 -1.13
N ASN A 28 15.07 -23.45 -2.20
CA ASN A 28 16.14 -24.47 -2.22
C ASN A 28 16.04 -25.29 -3.52
N ASP A 29 16.81 -24.90 -4.54
CA ASP A 29 17.22 -25.81 -5.62
C ASP A 29 18.70 -25.51 -5.93
N PRO A 30 19.63 -26.50 -5.95
CA PRO A 30 21.08 -26.24 -5.86
C PRO A 30 21.75 -25.85 -7.18
N LEU A 31 21.01 -25.54 -8.24
CA LEU A 31 21.57 -25.22 -9.56
C LEU A 31 21.10 -23.86 -10.11
N SER A 32 21.08 -22.86 -9.25
CA SER A 32 21.03 -21.44 -9.64
C SER A 32 22.42 -20.82 -9.48
N LEU A 33 23.00 -20.34 -10.58
CA LEU A 33 24.19 -19.50 -10.56
C LEU A 33 23.89 -18.26 -9.71
N LYS A 34 24.53 -18.23 -8.54
CA LYS A 34 24.45 -17.16 -7.54
C LYS A 34 24.96 -15.84 -8.12
N SER A 35 24.05 -14.98 -8.58
CA SER A 35 24.30 -13.54 -8.51
C SER A 35 24.13 -13.12 -7.06
N GLY A 36 25.26 -13.01 -6.37
CA GLY A 36 25.38 -12.84 -4.92
C GLY A 36 25.15 -11.42 -4.42
N ILE A 37 24.23 -10.65 -5.00
CA ILE A 37 23.67 -9.49 -4.29
C ILE A 37 22.34 -9.93 -3.72
N ALA A 38 22.42 -10.70 -2.62
CA ALA A 38 21.26 -10.82 -1.75
C ALA A 38 20.85 -9.40 -1.36
N ALA A 39 19.56 -9.07 -1.48
CA ALA A 39 19.03 -7.91 -0.77
C ALA A 39 19.53 -8.02 0.68
N ALA A 40 20.14 -6.94 1.21
CA ALA A 40 20.59 -6.93 2.59
C ALA A 40 19.43 -7.46 3.45
N ALA A 41 19.73 -8.42 4.34
CA ALA A 41 18.71 -8.93 5.24
C ALA A 41 18.08 -7.72 5.97
N PRO A 42 16.75 -7.68 6.12
CA PRO A 42 16.13 -6.60 6.84
C PRO A 42 16.79 -6.44 8.20
N ASP A 43 16.99 -5.18 8.60
CA ASP A 43 17.48 -4.87 9.92
C ASP A 43 16.58 -5.56 10.98
N PRO A 44 17.12 -6.28 11.97
CA PRO A 44 16.31 -7.01 12.93
C PRO A 44 15.29 -6.14 13.68
N ASP A 45 15.64 -4.89 13.99
CA ASP A 45 14.74 -3.95 14.64
C ASP A 45 13.65 -3.47 13.65
N GLY A 46 14.02 -3.25 12.39
CA GLY A 46 13.08 -2.96 11.30
C GLY A 46 12.05 -4.07 11.09
N ALA A 47 12.51 -5.32 11.03
CA ALA A 47 11.66 -6.49 10.93
C ALA A 47 10.75 -6.66 12.16
N ALA A 48 11.28 -6.41 13.36
CA ALA A 48 10.52 -6.48 14.61
C ALA A 48 9.43 -5.41 14.69
N LEU A 49 9.76 -4.16 14.34
CA LEU A 49 8.79 -3.06 14.27
C LEU A 49 7.70 -3.38 13.24
N HIS A 50 8.06 -3.84 12.06
CA HIS A 50 7.06 -4.14 11.03
C HIS A 50 6.15 -5.30 11.41
N LYS A 51 6.70 -6.35 12.03
CA LYS A 51 5.91 -7.45 12.60
C LYS A 51 4.94 -6.93 13.67
N PHE A 52 5.41 -6.07 14.58
CA PHE A 52 4.58 -5.45 15.60
C PHE A 52 3.43 -4.64 14.98
N LEU A 53 3.70 -3.79 13.99
CA LEU A 53 2.67 -2.99 13.31
C LEU A 53 1.62 -3.90 12.66
N ARG A 54 2.05 -4.91 11.89
CA ARG A 54 1.13 -5.85 11.23
C ARG A 54 0.26 -6.64 12.20
N GLN A 55 0.80 -7.04 13.36
CA GLN A 55 0.06 -7.78 14.39
C GLN A 55 -1.04 -6.94 15.05
N ASN A 56 -0.86 -5.63 15.11
CA ASN A 56 -1.82 -4.69 15.70
C ASN A 56 -2.68 -3.98 14.64
N GLY A 57 -2.43 -4.23 13.36
CA GLY A 57 -3.14 -3.61 12.26
C GLY A 57 -4.46 -4.27 11.89
N PRO A 58 -5.14 -3.73 10.85
CA PRO A 58 -6.44 -4.23 10.44
C PRO A 58 -6.40 -5.71 10.07
N ALA A 59 -7.29 -6.49 10.67
CA ALA A 59 -7.45 -7.91 10.41
C ALA A 59 -8.48 -8.15 9.30
N PHE A 60 -8.45 -9.36 8.74
CA PHE A 60 -9.50 -9.81 7.84
C PHE A 60 -10.78 -10.13 8.62
N GLU A 61 -11.91 -9.58 8.18
CA GLU A 61 -13.24 -10.08 8.53
C GLU A 61 -13.64 -11.18 7.54
N THR A 62 -14.15 -12.29 8.06
CA THR A 62 -14.45 -13.48 7.24
C THR A 62 -15.92 -13.84 7.32
N PHE A 63 -16.53 -14.05 6.17
CA PHE A 63 -17.96 -14.34 6.01
C PHE A 63 -18.13 -15.59 5.14
N THR A 64 -19.18 -16.37 5.41
CA THR A 64 -19.58 -17.49 4.53
C THR A 64 -20.84 -17.07 3.80
N ILE A 65 -20.83 -17.18 2.47
CA ILE A 65 -21.99 -16.88 1.63
C ILE A 65 -22.32 -18.04 0.70
N SER A 66 -23.56 -18.09 0.20
CA SER A 66 -23.96 -18.99 -0.89
C SER A 66 -23.80 -18.28 -2.23
N THR A 67 -23.25 -18.96 -3.25
CA THR A 67 -23.13 -18.38 -4.59
C THR A 67 -24.43 -18.36 -5.39
N GLN A 68 -25.46 -19.06 -4.91
CA GLN A 68 -26.76 -19.18 -5.58
C GLN A 68 -27.68 -17.98 -5.35
N GLU A 69 -27.37 -17.15 -4.36
CA GLU A 69 -28.18 -16.01 -3.94
C GLU A 69 -27.35 -14.73 -3.94
N GLN A 70 -28.02 -13.58 -4.00
CA GLN A 70 -27.35 -12.32 -3.71
C GLN A 70 -27.04 -12.26 -2.22
N SER A 71 -25.80 -11.92 -1.89
CA SER A 71 -25.36 -11.76 -0.51
C SER A 71 -25.02 -10.31 -0.20
N VAL A 72 -25.45 -9.85 0.98
CA VAL A 72 -25.15 -8.52 1.51
C VAL A 72 -24.37 -8.70 2.80
N ILE A 73 -23.12 -8.24 2.81
CA ILE A 73 -22.22 -8.30 3.96
C ILE A 73 -22.06 -6.88 4.51
N LYS A 74 -22.21 -6.72 5.82
CA LYS A 74 -21.87 -5.47 6.53
C LYS A 74 -20.68 -5.73 7.44
N THR A 75 -19.60 -4.96 7.25
CA THR A 75 -18.37 -5.06 8.05
C THR A 75 -18.47 -4.23 9.33
N ARG A 76 -17.50 -4.37 10.24
CA ARG A 76 -17.44 -3.56 11.49
C ARG A 76 -17.29 -2.07 11.22
N SER A 77 -16.72 -1.68 10.08
CA SER A 77 -16.66 -0.27 9.66
C SER A 77 -17.99 0.28 9.15
N SER A 78 -19.06 -0.54 9.16
CA SER A 78 -20.36 -0.26 8.54
C SER A 78 -20.34 -0.15 7.02
N THR A 79 -19.26 -0.57 6.36
CA THR A 79 -19.22 -0.72 4.90
C THR A 79 -20.08 -1.90 4.47
N THR A 80 -20.87 -1.71 3.42
CA THR A 80 -21.74 -2.74 2.87
C THR A 80 -21.20 -3.26 1.54
N TYR A 81 -21.08 -4.58 1.42
CA TYR A 81 -20.67 -5.27 0.21
C TYR A 81 -21.83 -6.10 -0.32
N THR A 82 -22.28 -5.81 -1.53
CA THR A 82 -23.29 -6.62 -2.23
C THR A 82 -22.61 -7.45 -3.31
N ILE A 83 -22.70 -8.77 -3.15
CA ILE A 83 -22.15 -9.77 -4.05
C ILE A 83 -23.33 -10.44 -4.77
N SER A 84 -23.44 -10.20 -6.08
CA SER A 84 -24.53 -10.77 -6.88
C SER A 84 -24.38 -12.29 -7.04
N LYS A 85 -25.51 -13.00 -7.20
CA LYS A 85 -25.52 -14.43 -7.51
C LYS A 85 -24.65 -14.75 -8.74
N ASN A 86 -24.00 -15.90 -8.73
CA ASN A 86 -23.14 -16.41 -9.82
C ASN A 86 -21.96 -15.48 -10.21
N SER A 87 -21.63 -14.45 -9.44
CA SER A 87 -20.56 -13.49 -9.76
C SER A 87 -19.15 -14.06 -9.65
N LEU A 88 -18.98 -15.19 -8.98
CA LEU A 88 -17.69 -15.82 -8.72
C LEU A 88 -17.44 -17.01 -9.64
N ILE A 89 -16.20 -17.11 -10.12
CA ILE A 89 -15.70 -18.20 -10.97
C ILE A 89 -14.40 -18.78 -10.38
N LYS A 90 -14.11 -20.03 -10.71
CA LYS A 90 -12.80 -20.63 -10.42
C LYS A 90 -11.73 -20.05 -11.36
N PRO A 91 -10.43 -20.25 -11.08
CA PRO A 91 -9.36 -19.73 -11.93
C PRO A 91 -9.40 -20.21 -13.39
N ASP A 92 -9.98 -21.39 -13.62
CA ASP A 92 -10.18 -22.02 -14.94
C ASP A 92 -11.43 -21.50 -15.69
N GLY A 93 -12.20 -20.59 -15.10
CA GLY A 93 -13.41 -20.01 -15.67
C GLY A 93 -14.71 -20.76 -15.36
N SER A 94 -14.63 -21.93 -14.72
CA SER A 94 -15.83 -22.70 -14.36
C SER A 94 -16.65 -22.01 -13.26
N PRO A 95 -18.00 -22.20 -13.26
CA PRO A 95 -18.86 -21.60 -12.25
C PRO A 95 -18.58 -22.16 -10.85
N VAL A 96 -18.79 -21.32 -9.84
CA VAL A 96 -18.69 -21.73 -8.42
C VAL A 96 -20.09 -21.97 -7.87
N SER A 97 -20.31 -23.14 -7.28
CA SER A 97 -21.57 -23.51 -6.63
C SER A 97 -21.36 -23.77 -5.14
N GLY A 98 -22.35 -23.43 -4.31
CA GLY A 98 -22.37 -23.75 -2.90
C GLY A 98 -21.74 -22.65 -2.03
N SER A 99 -21.24 -23.04 -0.87
CA SER A 99 -20.66 -22.10 0.10
C SER A 99 -19.27 -21.63 -0.32
N VAL A 100 -19.03 -20.33 -0.15
CA VAL A 100 -17.73 -19.68 -0.37
C VAL A 100 -17.40 -18.80 0.82
N GLN A 101 -16.11 -18.70 1.12
CA GLN A 101 -15.58 -17.80 2.14
C GLN A 101 -15.19 -16.47 1.49
N ILE A 102 -15.69 -15.37 2.02
CA ILE A 102 -15.28 -14.00 1.67
C ILE A 102 -14.43 -13.44 2.80
N SER A 103 -13.20 -13.04 2.50
CA SER A 103 -12.32 -12.32 3.42
C SER A 103 -12.22 -10.86 2.99
N ILE A 104 -12.55 -9.93 3.87
CA ILE A 104 -12.52 -8.48 3.63
C ILE A 104 -11.51 -7.86 4.59
N LYS A 105 -10.63 -7.00 4.09
CA LYS A 105 -9.75 -6.17 4.90
C LYS A 105 -9.90 -4.72 4.47
N GLU A 106 -10.03 -3.84 5.45
CA GLU A 106 -10.28 -2.42 5.25
C GLU A 106 -9.29 -1.58 6.05
N ILE A 107 -8.84 -0.47 5.48
CA ILE A 107 -7.96 0.50 6.13
C ILE A 107 -8.65 1.85 5.98
N SER A 108 -9.33 2.32 7.04
CA SER A 108 -10.22 3.48 6.97
C SER A 108 -9.94 4.56 8.00
N THR A 109 -8.97 4.33 8.89
CA THR A 109 -8.59 5.28 9.95
C THR A 109 -7.08 5.56 9.91
N PRO A 110 -6.63 6.68 10.49
CA PRO A 110 -5.23 7.06 10.53
C PRO A 110 -4.37 6.05 11.31
N ALA A 111 -4.89 5.51 12.42
CA ALA A 111 -4.22 4.43 13.14
C ALA A 111 -4.05 3.17 12.27
N ASN A 112 -5.11 2.79 11.52
CA ASN A 112 -5.07 1.65 10.62
C ASN A 112 -4.04 1.84 9.49
N MET A 113 -3.91 3.05 8.95
CA MET A 113 -2.91 3.43 7.95
C MET A 113 -1.49 3.27 8.49
N ILE A 114 -1.24 3.70 9.73
CA ILE A 114 0.06 3.53 10.39
C ILE A 114 0.36 2.04 10.62
N PHE A 115 -0.56 1.28 11.21
CA PHE A 115 -0.33 -0.14 11.48
C PHE A 115 -0.18 -1.00 10.22
N ALA A 116 -0.88 -0.64 9.14
CA ALA A 116 -0.74 -1.31 7.85
C ALA A 116 0.49 -0.85 7.06
N ASP A 117 1.16 0.22 7.50
CA ASP A 117 2.16 0.97 6.74
C ASP A 117 1.66 1.34 5.34
N ARG A 118 0.43 1.88 5.31
CA ARG A 118 -0.33 2.27 4.12
C ARG A 118 -0.72 3.73 4.25
N GLN A 119 0.17 4.62 3.83
CA GLN A 119 -0.08 6.06 3.85
C GLN A 119 -1.06 6.46 2.73
N THR A 120 -1.65 7.63 2.89
CA THR A 120 -2.60 8.22 1.94
C THR A 120 -1.93 9.40 1.24
N GLY A 121 -1.08 9.09 0.26
CA GLY A 121 -0.39 10.09 -0.56
C GLY A 121 -0.11 9.57 -1.96
N THR A 122 -0.10 10.47 -2.95
CA THR A 122 0.26 10.13 -4.34
C THR A 122 1.76 9.88 -4.47
N LYS A 123 2.19 9.30 -5.61
CA LYS A 123 3.60 9.15 -5.97
C LYS A 123 4.40 10.45 -5.91
N ASN A 124 3.73 11.59 -6.16
CA ASN A 124 4.33 12.92 -6.15
C ASN A 124 4.33 13.57 -4.76
N GLY A 125 3.77 12.90 -3.75
CA GLY A 125 3.72 13.39 -2.37
C GLY A 125 2.52 14.29 -2.06
N ASP A 126 1.54 14.38 -2.95
CA ASP A 126 0.29 15.08 -2.64
C ASP A 126 -0.52 14.25 -1.65
N ALA A 127 -1.01 14.90 -0.59
CA ALA A 127 -1.82 14.24 0.42
C ALA A 127 -3.17 13.80 -0.16
N LEU A 128 -3.62 12.62 0.27
CA LEU A 128 -4.93 12.07 -0.05
C LEU A 128 -5.79 12.03 1.22
N VAL A 129 -7.01 12.56 1.17
CA VAL A 129 -7.99 12.45 2.25
C VAL A 129 -8.75 11.15 2.07
N SER A 130 -8.65 10.26 3.05
CA SER A 130 -9.09 8.90 2.86
C SER A 130 -10.52 8.61 3.23
N TYR A 131 -11.18 7.83 2.37
CA TYR A 131 -12.46 7.19 2.66
C TYR A 131 -12.31 5.67 2.80
N GLY A 132 -11.14 5.15 2.46
CA GLY A 132 -10.66 3.84 2.86
C GLY A 132 -9.96 3.11 1.73
N GLU A 133 -9.11 2.17 2.12
CA GLU A 133 -8.54 1.16 1.24
C GLU A 133 -9.22 -0.18 1.50
N PHE A 134 -9.56 -0.87 0.43
CA PHE A 134 -10.37 -2.08 0.48
C PHE A 134 -9.70 -3.22 -0.27
N PHE A 135 -9.68 -4.39 0.37
CA PHE A 135 -9.23 -5.64 -0.22
C PHE A 135 -10.25 -6.73 0.04
N VAL A 136 -10.67 -7.41 -1.02
CA VAL A 136 -11.60 -8.53 -0.95
C VAL A 136 -10.99 -9.75 -1.61
N ARG A 137 -11.06 -10.88 -0.90
CA ARG A 137 -10.69 -12.21 -1.42
C ARG A 137 -11.88 -13.14 -1.26
N ALA A 138 -12.09 -14.03 -2.24
CA ALA A 138 -13.04 -15.12 -2.15
C ALA A 138 -12.34 -16.47 -2.33
N GLN A 139 -12.71 -17.46 -1.53
CA GLN A 139 -12.16 -18.82 -1.59
C GLN A 139 -13.24 -19.89 -1.43
N GLN A 140 -13.08 -21.02 -2.12
CA GLN A 140 -13.84 -22.23 -1.88
C GLN A 140 -12.86 -23.35 -1.53
N GLY A 141 -12.87 -23.81 -0.28
CA GLY A 141 -11.80 -24.68 0.24
C GLY A 141 -10.44 -23.97 0.09
N SER A 142 -9.48 -24.64 -0.57
CA SER A 142 -8.17 -24.06 -0.89
C SER A 142 -8.13 -23.27 -2.21
N THR A 143 -9.21 -23.31 -3.00
CA THR A 143 -9.25 -22.65 -4.31
C THR A 143 -9.61 -21.18 -4.15
N THR A 144 -8.67 -20.31 -4.54
CA THR A 144 -8.92 -18.87 -4.70
C THR A 144 -9.80 -18.61 -5.92
N LEU A 145 -10.86 -17.83 -5.72
CA LEU A 145 -11.85 -17.50 -6.76
C LEU A 145 -11.53 -16.16 -7.43
N LYS A 146 -12.15 -15.92 -8.59
CA LYS A 146 -12.13 -14.65 -9.32
C LYS A 146 -13.55 -14.12 -9.48
N LEU A 147 -13.68 -12.83 -9.77
CA LEU A 147 -14.92 -12.28 -10.31
C LEU A 147 -15.05 -12.66 -11.78
N ARG A 148 -16.28 -12.95 -12.21
CA ARG A 148 -16.64 -13.05 -13.63
C ARG A 148 -16.43 -11.69 -14.29
N ALA A 149 -15.96 -11.67 -15.53
CA ALA A 149 -15.51 -10.44 -16.20
C ALA A 149 -16.61 -9.35 -16.35
N ASP A 150 -17.87 -9.76 -16.42
CA ASP A 150 -19.07 -8.91 -16.48
C ASP A 150 -19.71 -8.65 -15.10
N SER A 151 -19.02 -8.99 -14.01
CA SER A 151 -19.53 -8.85 -12.64
C SER A 151 -18.64 -7.96 -11.79
N ALA A 152 -19.21 -7.45 -10.70
CA ALA A 152 -18.52 -6.62 -9.72
C ALA A 152 -19.18 -6.75 -8.35
N ILE A 153 -18.41 -6.50 -7.30
CA ILE A 153 -18.95 -6.29 -5.94
C ILE A 153 -19.32 -4.82 -5.80
N LYS A 154 -20.57 -4.54 -5.45
CA LYS A 154 -20.98 -3.17 -5.10
C LYS A 154 -20.55 -2.91 -3.66
N VAL A 155 -19.82 -1.82 -3.45
CA VAL A 155 -19.36 -1.37 -2.13
C VAL A 155 -20.02 -0.04 -1.80
N GLN A 156 -20.53 0.07 -0.58
CA GLN A 156 -21.16 1.28 -0.05
C GLN A 156 -20.48 1.62 1.27
N VAL A 157 -19.69 2.69 1.25
CA VAL A 157 -18.94 3.17 2.42
C VAL A 157 -19.70 4.35 3.03
N PRO A 158 -19.87 4.43 4.36
CA PRO A 158 -20.43 5.61 4.99
C PRO A 158 -19.65 6.87 4.58
N ALA A 159 -20.34 7.85 3.99
CA ALA A 159 -19.69 9.08 3.56
C ALA A 159 -19.41 10.00 4.75
N ARG A 160 -18.28 10.71 4.70
CA ARG A 160 -17.90 11.70 5.74
C ARG A 160 -18.28 13.13 5.34
N VAL A 161 -18.49 13.39 4.04
CA VAL A 161 -18.83 14.68 3.44
C VAL A 161 -19.55 14.47 2.11
N ASP A 162 -20.32 15.46 1.65
CA ASP A 162 -20.97 15.49 0.34
C ASP A 162 -19.98 15.91 -0.76
N ILE A 163 -19.14 14.96 -1.19
CA ILE A 163 -18.32 15.11 -2.39
C ILE A 163 -18.93 14.26 -3.49
N LYS A 164 -19.41 14.90 -4.55
CA LYS A 164 -20.15 14.26 -5.66
C LYS A 164 -19.46 13.02 -6.24
N GLN A 165 -18.13 13.07 -6.40
CA GLN A 165 -17.35 11.96 -6.92
C GLN A 165 -15.92 11.96 -6.38
N ILE A 166 -15.38 10.79 -6.11
CA ILE A 166 -14.02 10.59 -5.59
C ILE A 166 -13.29 9.61 -6.51
N PRO A 167 -12.07 9.91 -6.98
CA PRO A 167 -11.32 8.98 -7.83
C PRO A 167 -10.97 7.69 -7.08
N MET A 168 -10.99 6.58 -7.80
CA MET A 168 -10.52 5.29 -7.31
C MET A 168 -9.08 5.04 -7.79
N TRP A 169 -8.28 4.36 -6.97
CA TRP A 169 -6.88 4.10 -7.27
C TRP A 169 -6.50 2.61 -7.14
N ASP A 170 -5.60 2.14 -8.00
CA ASP A 170 -4.99 0.81 -7.99
C ASP A 170 -3.69 0.79 -7.18
N GLY A 171 -3.51 -0.21 -6.31
CA GLY A 171 -2.50 -0.15 -5.24
C GLY A 171 -1.43 -1.24 -5.18
N ASP A 172 -1.10 -1.93 -6.28
CA ASP A 172 0.00 -2.90 -6.26
C ASP A 172 1.29 -2.27 -6.79
N THR A 173 2.29 -2.11 -5.92
CA THR A 173 3.56 -1.42 -6.23
C THR A 173 4.69 -2.44 -6.33
N THR A 174 4.90 -2.93 -7.55
CA THR A 174 6.18 -3.50 -7.96
C THR A 174 6.98 -2.39 -8.63
N VAL A 175 8.14 -2.03 -8.08
CA VAL A 175 9.05 -1.09 -8.76
C VAL A 175 10.10 -1.86 -9.51
N THR A 176 10.46 -1.34 -10.67
CA THR A 176 11.53 -1.87 -11.50
C THR A 176 12.82 -1.11 -11.18
N VAL A 177 13.78 -1.78 -10.56
CA VAL A 177 15.11 -1.22 -10.31
C VAL A 177 16.03 -1.62 -11.46
N SER A 178 16.65 -0.63 -12.10
CA SER A 178 17.70 -0.85 -13.08
C SER A 178 19.05 -0.60 -12.41
N THR A 179 19.90 -1.60 -12.39
CA THR A 179 21.28 -1.48 -11.92
C THR A 179 22.20 -1.63 -13.12
N SER A 180 23.05 -0.63 -13.36
CA SER A 180 24.00 -0.62 -14.47
C SER A 180 25.44 -0.82 -13.95
N GLY A 181 26.23 -1.61 -14.68
CA GLY A 181 27.61 -1.91 -14.33
C GLY A 181 28.30 -2.67 -15.46
N TYR A 182 29.55 -3.08 -15.25
CA TYR A 182 30.27 -3.92 -16.21
C TYR A 182 30.17 -5.38 -15.78
N ASP A 183 29.91 -6.29 -16.72
CA ASP A 183 29.81 -7.72 -16.46
C ASP A 183 31.20 -8.40 -16.33
N TYR A 184 31.22 -9.73 -16.24
CA TYR A 184 32.43 -10.53 -16.07
C TYR A 184 33.39 -10.51 -17.26
N ILE A 185 32.98 -9.95 -18.41
CA ILE A 185 33.83 -9.70 -19.59
C ILE A 185 34.00 -8.20 -19.86
N ASN A 186 33.75 -7.36 -18.87
CA ASN A 186 33.87 -5.91 -18.92
C ASN A 186 32.97 -5.25 -19.99
N GLN A 187 31.79 -5.82 -20.25
CA GLN A 187 30.75 -5.20 -21.07
C GLN A 187 29.80 -4.41 -20.18
N PHE A 188 29.48 -3.18 -20.56
CA PHE A 188 28.50 -2.38 -19.83
C PHE A 188 27.11 -3.00 -20.02
N ILE A 189 26.50 -3.46 -18.93
CA ILE A 189 25.18 -4.06 -18.90
C ILE A 189 24.26 -3.30 -17.95
N THR A 190 22.96 -3.40 -18.19
CA THR A 190 21.92 -2.93 -17.27
C THR A 190 20.99 -4.08 -16.96
N ILE A 191 20.81 -4.38 -15.67
CA ILE A 191 19.92 -5.44 -15.19
C ILE A 191 18.68 -4.78 -14.60
N THR A 192 17.53 -5.21 -15.10
CA THR A 192 16.20 -4.72 -14.73
C THR A 192 15.52 -5.75 -13.82
N THR A 193 15.34 -5.44 -12.53
CA THR A 193 14.71 -6.34 -11.55
C THR A 193 13.44 -5.73 -10.99
N GLN A 194 12.36 -6.51 -10.92
CA GLN A 194 11.16 -6.11 -10.18
C GLN A 194 11.29 -6.45 -8.71
N VAL A 195 11.23 -5.44 -7.84
CA VAL A 195 11.19 -5.61 -6.39
C VAL A 195 9.87 -5.06 -5.85
N SER A 196 9.32 -5.74 -4.84
CA SER A 196 8.23 -5.17 -4.07
C SER A 196 8.79 -4.01 -3.25
N ALA A 197 8.29 -2.80 -3.50
CA ALA A 197 8.67 -1.63 -2.73
C ALA A 197 7.43 -1.12 -1.99
N ASN A 198 7.51 -1.06 -0.67
CA ASN A 198 6.52 -0.35 0.13
C ASN A 198 6.77 1.17 0.14
N LYS A 199 7.72 1.67 -0.66
CA LYS A 199 8.03 3.10 -0.71
C LYS A 199 7.02 3.81 -1.61
N GLY A 200 5.87 4.15 -1.01
CA GLY A 200 4.80 4.92 -1.65
C GLY A 200 4.01 4.06 -2.64
N ILE A 201 2.77 3.76 -2.28
CA ILE A 201 1.85 3.09 -3.20
C ILE A 201 1.71 3.98 -4.44
N ASP A 202 2.06 3.45 -5.62
CA ASP A 202 1.82 4.14 -6.90
C ASP A 202 0.32 3.99 -7.22
N TRP A 203 -0.47 4.83 -6.55
CA TRP A 203 -1.89 4.95 -6.79
C TRP A 203 -2.12 5.42 -8.23
N GLN A 204 -2.40 4.48 -9.12
CA GLN A 204 -2.82 4.77 -10.48
C GLN A 204 -4.33 4.93 -10.50
N GLN A 205 -4.83 6.04 -11.04
CA GLN A 205 -6.27 6.23 -11.14
C GLN A 205 -6.88 5.11 -11.99
N VAL A 206 -7.96 4.50 -11.50
CA VAL A 206 -8.73 3.49 -12.23
C VAL A 206 -9.37 4.18 -13.44
N THR A 207 -9.09 3.69 -14.65
CA THR A 207 -9.61 4.26 -15.90
C THR A 207 -10.81 3.53 -16.47
N THR A 208 -11.15 2.34 -15.95
CA THR A 208 -12.32 1.56 -16.39
C THR A 208 -13.61 2.35 -16.13
N PRO A 209 -14.40 2.67 -17.19
CA PRO A 209 -15.67 3.37 -17.03
C PRO A 209 -16.61 2.60 -16.09
N GLY A 210 -17.09 3.25 -15.03
CA GLY A 210 -17.96 2.65 -14.00
C GLY A 210 -17.27 2.14 -12.72
N SER A 211 -15.93 2.04 -12.72
CA SER A 211 -15.12 1.77 -11.52
C SER A 211 -14.16 2.92 -11.18
N ALA A 212 -14.03 3.90 -12.08
CA ALA A 212 -13.09 5.03 -11.96
C ALA A 212 -13.38 5.98 -10.79
N TYR A 213 -14.63 6.04 -10.34
CA TYR A 213 -15.07 6.96 -9.29
C TYR A 213 -16.00 6.26 -8.30
N ALA A 214 -15.85 6.61 -7.02
CA ALA A 214 -16.90 6.44 -6.04
C ALA A 214 -17.87 7.62 -6.12
N LEU A 215 -19.17 7.33 -6.15
CA LEU A 215 -20.22 8.33 -6.31
C LEU A 215 -20.97 8.50 -5.00
N PHE A 216 -21.19 9.75 -4.59
CA PHE A 216 -21.98 10.03 -3.41
C PHE A 216 -23.48 9.84 -3.70
N ASP A 217 -24.14 9.12 -2.80
CA ASP A 217 -25.58 8.91 -2.79
C ASP A 217 -26.17 9.63 -1.57
N GLY A 218 -26.78 10.79 -1.81
CA GLY A 218 -27.38 11.63 -0.77
C GLY A 218 -28.59 11.00 -0.07
N THR A 219 -29.23 9.99 -0.66
CA THR A 219 -30.35 9.28 -0.02
C THR A 219 -29.85 8.33 1.07
N THR A 220 -28.72 7.67 0.83
CA THR A 220 -28.15 6.70 1.77
C THR A 220 -26.96 7.25 2.56
N SER A 221 -26.49 8.46 2.23
CA SER A 221 -25.28 9.07 2.78
C SER A 221 -24.05 8.15 2.63
N THR A 222 -23.91 7.49 1.48
CA THR A 222 -22.79 6.59 1.19
C THR A 222 -22.02 7.00 -0.07
N LEU A 223 -20.74 6.65 -0.09
CA LEU A 223 -19.92 6.59 -1.29
C LEU A 223 -20.01 5.20 -1.89
N ASN A 224 -20.48 5.14 -3.13
CA ASN A 224 -20.80 3.91 -3.84
C ASN A 224 -19.80 3.69 -4.96
N PHE A 225 -19.14 2.53 -4.98
CA PHE A 225 -18.24 2.13 -6.06
C PHE A 225 -18.32 0.62 -6.32
N ARG A 226 -17.59 0.18 -7.35
CA ARG A 226 -17.55 -1.21 -7.79
C ARG A 226 -16.13 -1.77 -7.67
N LEU A 227 -16.02 -2.97 -7.12
CA LEU A 227 -14.81 -3.79 -7.22
C LEU A 227 -15.00 -4.76 -8.38
N ASP A 228 -14.25 -4.57 -9.46
CA ASP A 228 -14.26 -5.39 -10.68
C ASP A 228 -13.23 -6.54 -10.63
N SER A 229 -12.42 -6.60 -9.57
CA SER A 229 -11.44 -7.65 -9.35
C SER A 229 -11.30 -7.99 -7.88
N LEU A 230 -10.96 -9.25 -7.59
CA LEU A 230 -10.59 -9.72 -6.26
C LEU A 230 -9.08 -9.70 -6.11
N ILE A 231 -8.62 -9.68 -4.87
CA ILE A 231 -7.19 -9.75 -4.51
C ILE A 231 -6.39 -8.59 -5.11
N LYS A 232 -7.03 -7.43 -5.22
CA LYS A 232 -6.40 -6.17 -5.59
C LYS A 232 -6.88 -5.10 -4.62
N TRP A 233 -5.95 -4.28 -4.13
CA TRP A 233 -6.31 -3.13 -3.32
C TRP A 233 -7.02 -2.09 -4.19
N ARG A 234 -8.07 -1.50 -3.63
CA ARG A 234 -8.77 -0.35 -4.19
C ARG A 234 -8.78 0.73 -3.15
N ASN A 235 -8.33 1.91 -3.53
CA ASN A 235 -8.34 3.07 -2.66
C ASN A 235 -9.40 4.07 -3.12
N CYS A 236 -10.23 4.50 -2.18
CA CYS A 236 -11.25 5.53 -2.37
C CYS A 236 -10.79 6.78 -1.63
N ASP A 237 -9.91 7.57 -2.25
CA ASP A 237 -9.34 8.74 -1.62
C ASP A 237 -9.47 9.98 -2.50
N ALA A 238 -9.76 11.12 -1.86
CA ALA A 238 -9.82 12.41 -2.53
C ALA A 238 -8.46 13.12 -2.47
N LEU A 239 -8.13 13.89 -3.50
CA LEU A 239 -6.97 14.79 -3.44
C LEU A 239 -7.19 15.85 -2.36
N ALA A 240 -6.24 16.00 -1.44
CA ALA A 240 -6.23 17.11 -0.52
C ALA A 240 -5.93 18.39 -1.29
N SER A 241 -6.77 19.42 -1.10
CA SER A 241 -6.53 20.76 -1.65
C SER A 241 -6.21 21.72 -0.52
N SER A 242 -5.10 22.45 -0.65
CA SER A 242 -4.78 23.57 0.21
C SER A 242 -4.26 24.72 -0.66
N PRO A 243 -4.83 25.93 -0.53
CA PRO A 243 -4.38 27.09 -1.29
C PRO A 243 -3.10 27.71 -0.72
N ASN A 244 -2.67 27.29 0.47
CA ASN A 244 -1.52 27.87 1.14
C ASN A 244 -0.22 27.55 0.38
N PRO A 245 0.78 28.45 0.42
CA PRO A 245 2.13 28.14 -0.04
C PRO A 245 2.63 26.84 0.58
N LYS A 246 3.32 26.02 -0.21
CA LYS A 246 3.88 24.74 0.25
C LYS A 246 5.37 24.88 0.57
N THR A 247 5.87 24.03 1.46
CA THR A 247 7.27 23.95 1.86
C THR A 247 7.73 22.50 2.04
N THR A 248 9.04 22.30 2.08
CA THR A 248 9.67 21.05 2.52
C THR A 248 9.83 21.06 4.04
N VAL A 249 9.48 19.97 4.70
CA VAL A 249 9.70 19.80 6.15
C VAL A 249 10.89 18.87 6.35
N LEU A 250 11.94 19.36 7.02
CA LEU A 250 13.03 18.54 7.54
C LEU A 250 12.74 18.14 8.98
N ALA A 251 12.69 16.84 9.24
CA ALA A 251 12.36 16.28 10.52
C ALA A 251 13.57 15.59 11.14
N TYR A 252 14.15 16.21 12.17
CA TYR A 252 15.38 15.74 12.81
C TYR A 252 15.07 14.89 14.03
N PHE A 253 15.73 13.75 14.17
CA PHE A 253 15.71 12.90 15.35
C PHE A 253 16.98 13.19 16.14
N ASN A 254 16.89 14.07 17.14
CA ASN A 254 18.02 14.45 17.98
C ASN A 254 18.55 13.26 18.80
N THR A 255 17.67 12.28 19.08
CA THR A 255 18.00 11.06 19.82
C THR A 255 17.26 9.87 19.22
N ASN A 256 17.79 8.66 19.43
CA ASN A 256 17.09 7.40 19.15
C ASN A 256 16.60 7.28 17.69
N TYR A 257 17.38 7.80 16.74
CA TYR A 257 17.27 7.44 15.33
C TYR A 257 18.02 6.13 15.09
N ASN A 258 17.41 5.18 14.38
CA ASN A 258 18.11 3.98 13.94
C ASN A 258 18.73 4.23 12.56
N PRO A 259 20.08 4.29 12.43
CA PRO A 259 20.75 4.61 11.18
C PRO A 259 20.54 3.54 10.07
N ALA A 260 20.18 2.31 10.43
CA ALA A 260 19.85 1.26 9.45
C ALA A 260 18.62 1.62 8.60
N THR A 261 17.84 2.63 9.01
CA THR A 261 16.75 3.23 8.22
C THR A 261 17.23 3.72 6.85
N GLY A 262 18.41 4.35 6.77
CA GLY A 262 18.95 4.85 5.50
C GLY A 262 19.27 3.76 4.47
N THR A 263 19.37 2.51 4.93
CA THR A 263 19.68 1.33 4.10
C THR A 263 18.51 0.37 3.91
N SER A 264 17.37 0.64 4.55
CA SER A 264 16.17 -0.20 4.46
C SER A 264 15.28 0.22 3.28
N TYR A 265 15.66 -0.22 2.08
CA TYR A 265 14.93 0.10 0.84
C TYR A 265 13.68 -0.78 0.61
N SER A 266 13.51 -1.86 1.39
CA SER A 266 12.44 -2.84 1.24
C SER A 266 11.19 -2.58 2.10
N GLY A 267 11.14 -1.46 2.84
CA GLY A 267 9.98 -1.08 3.64
C GLY A 267 9.87 -1.79 4.99
N GLU A 268 11.01 -2.12 5.60
CA GLU A 268 11.11 -2.56 6.99
C GLU A 268 12.05 -1.57 7.70
N GLU A 269 11.68 -0.29 7.70
CA GLU A 269 12.52 0.76 8.29
C GLU A 269 12.46 0.69 9.83
N PRO A 270 13.61 0.63 10.54
CA PRO A 270 13.61 0.65 11.99
C PRO A 270 13.24 2.01 12.59
N SER A 271 13.29 3.10 11.83
CA SER A 271 12.69 4.39 12.20
C SER A 271 11.63 4.79 11.18
N MET A 272 10.54 5.39 11.67
CA MET A 272 9.40 5.84 10.87
C MET A 272 8.90 7.19 11.39
N LEU A 273 8.40 8.03 10.48
CA LEU A 273 7.79 9.30 10.83
C LEU A 273 6.49 9.50 10.06
N TYR A 274 5.42 9.77 10.81
CA TYR A 274 4.09 10.02 10.26
C TYR A 274 3.61 11.42 10.66
N PHE A 275 2.91 12.10 9.76
CA PHE A 275 2.21 13.36 10.02
C PHE A 275 0.73 13.20 9.73
N LYS A 276 -0.11 13.58 10.70
CA LYS A 276 -1.55 13.70 10.57
C LYS A 276 -1.98 15.17 10.58
N PRO A 277 -2.34 15.75 9.43
CA PRO A 277 -3.04 17.02 9.36
C PRO A 277 -4.32 17.03 10.23
N THR A 278 -4.50 18.08 11.03
CA THR A 278 -5.70 18.26 11.87
C THR A 278 -6.96 18.33 11.00
N GLY A 279 -8.01 17.62 11.40
CA GLY A 279 -9.31 17.63 10.72
C GLY A 279 -9.37 16.80 9.43
N GLN A 280 -8.30 16.07 9.07
CA GLN A 280 -8.26 15.23 7.87
C GLN A 280 -8.04 13.76 8.24
N ASN A 281 -8.76 12.87 7.55
CA ASN A 281 -8.54 11.42 7.64
C ASN A 281 -7.38 11.02 6.72
N THR A 282 -6.17 11.45 7.06
CA THR A 282 -4.98 11.27 6.22
C THR A 282 -3.75 11.03 7.08
N ILE A 283 -2.83 10.20 6.58
CA ILE A 283 -1.49 10.02 7.13
C ILE A 283 -0.48 10.23 6.01
N ILE A 284 0.48 11.11 6.29
CA ILE A 284 1.64 11.35 5.44
C ILE A 284 2.84 10.72 6.12
N LYS A 285 3.40 9.63 5.56
CA LYS A 285 4.66 9.03 6.01
C LYS A 285 5.82 9.73 5.30
N PHE A 286 6.84 10.11 6.06
CA PHE A 286 8.05 10.68 5.53
C PHE A 286 9.02 9.53 5.23
N TYR A 287 9.19 9.21 3.95
CA TYR A 287 10.01 8.07 3.50
C TYR A 287 11.43 8.46 3.09
N ASN A 288 11.68 9.73 2.85
CA ASN A 288 12.99 10.19 2.42
C ASN A 288 13.81 10.43 3.67
N THR A 289 14.91 9.70 3.82
CA THR A 289 15.91 10.00 4.84
C THR A 289 16.72 11.19 4.38
N ILE A 290 17.15 12.03 5.32
CA ILE A 290 18.14 13.06 5.02
C ILE A 290 19.44 12.33 4.64
N PHE A 291 19.99 12.65 3.46
CA PHE A 291 21.16 11.95 2.94
C PHE A 291 22.44 12.53 3.58
N THR A 292 23.33 11.65 4.05
CA THR A 292 24.61 12.00 4.68
C THR A 292 24.49 13.16 5.68
N PRO A 293 23.57 13.09 6.66
CA PRO A 293 23.38 14.19 7.60
C PRO A 293 24.60 14.32 8.54
N PRO A 294 24.96 15.54 8.96
CA PRO A 294 25.85 15.70 10.11
C PRO A 294 25.18 15.14 11.37
N ALA A 295 25.99 14.78 12.37
CA ALA A 295 25.49 14.26 13.64
C ALA A 295 24.48 15.22 14.29
N GLY A 296 23.34 14.69 14.73
CA GLY A 296 22.23 15.45 15.30
C GLY A 296 21.22 15.97 14.27
N PHE A 297 21.42 15.67 12.98
CA PHE A 297 20.50 16.02 11.88
C PHE A 297 19.99 14.79 11.12
N GLU A 298 20.18 13.61 11.68
CA GLU A 298 19.58 12.38 11.20
C GLU A 298 18.06 12.47 11.25
N GLY A 299 17.38 11.83 10.29
CA GLY A 299 15.93 11.83 10.25
C GLY A 299 15.39 11.80 8.83
N PHE A 300 14.28 12.51 8.62
CA PHE A 300 13.50 12.44 7.40
C PHE A 300 13.24 13.80 6.79
N LEU A 301 12.86 13.80 5.51
CA LEU A 301 12.28 14.95 4.83
C LEU A 301 10.96 14.57 4.16
N SER A 302 10.05 15.54 4.08
CA SER A 302 8.87 15.42 3.22
C SER A 302 9.28 15.33 1.75
N TYR A 303 8.32 15.06 0.87
CA TYR A 303 8.50 15.43 -0.54
C TYR A 303 8.75 16.94 -0.66
N GLN A 304 9.48 17.32 -1.71
CA GLN A 304 9.89 18.70 -1.90
C GLN A 304 8.67 19.60 -2.14
N ASN A 305 8.52 20.66 -1.35
CA ASN A 305 7.46 21.65 -1.48
C ASN A 305 6.04 21.05 -1.51
N THR A 306 5.76 20.03 -0.70
CA THR A 306 4.42 19.40 -0.69
C THR A 306 3.56 19.76 0.52
N ILE A 307 4.16 20.17 1.64
CA ILE A 307 3.42 20.40 2.89
C ILE A 307 2.98 21.87 2.98
N PRO A 308 1.68 22.17 3.14
CA PRO A 308 1.21 23.55 3.22
C PRO A 308 1.71 24.27 4.48
N VAL A 309 2.19 25.50 4.32
CA VAL A 309 2.50 26.42 5.42
C VAL A 309 1.22 26.74 6.19
N GLY A 310 1.34 26.81 7.51
CA GLY A 310 0.23 27.00 8.44
C GLY A 310 -0.59 25.74 8.73
N GLN A 311 -0.30 24.61 8.06
CA GLN A 311 -1.00 23.36 8.32
C GLN A 311 -0.76 22.91 9.76
N GLN A 312 -1.83 22.79 10.54
CA GLN A 312 -1.77 22.17 11.85
C GLN A 312 -1.84 20.66 11.72
N GLY A 313 -1.14 19.94 12.59
CA GLY A 313 -1.23 18.49 12.62
C GLY A 313 -0.35 17.87 13.71
N THR A 314 -0.43 16.56 13.81
CA THR A 314 0.32 15.78 14.80
C THR A 314 1.32 14.89 14.11
N PHE A 315 2.59 15.02 14.47
CA PHE A 315 3.62 14.05 14.12
C PHE A 315 3.64 12.89 15.10
N LEU A 316 3.98 11.70 14.59
CA LEU A 316 4.35 10.53 15.37
C LEU A 316 5.68 9.99 14.84
N ALA A 317 6.74 10.19 15.63
CA ALA A 317 8.06 9.62 15.41
C ALA A 317 8.14 8.26 16.14
N ILE A 318 8.63 7.23 15.46
CA ILE A 318 8.80 5.89 16.01
C ILE A 318 10.18 5.37 15.62
N SER A 319 10.88 4.73 16.56
CA SER A 319 12.08 3.94 16.27
C SER A 319 12.07 2.63 17.02
N SER A 320 12.71 1.61 16.45
CA SER A 320 13.10 0.37 17.13
C SER A 320 14.61 0.29 17.12
N ILE A 321 15.19 0.12 18.31
CA ILE A 321 16.64 0.03 18.51
C ILE A 321 16.89 -1.05 19.57
N ALA A 322 17.65 -2.08 19.22
CA ALA A 322 17.99 -3.20 20.09
C ALA A 322 16.77 -3.81 20.80
N GLY A 323 15.67 -3.98 20.06
CA GLY A 323 14.41 -4.55 20.57
C GLY A 323 13.57 -3.62 21.46
N VAL A 324 14.00 -2.37 21.68
CA VAL A 324 13.23 -1.35 22.42
C VAL A 324 12.53 -0.42 21.44
N PHE A 325 11.26 -0.10 21.71
CA PHE A 325 10.53 0.92 20.96
C PHE A 325 10.74 2.29 21.59
N TYR A 326 10.96 3.29 20.75
CA TYR A 326 11.02 4.70 21.10
C TYR A 326 9.94 5.44 20.32
N ALA A 327 9.23 6.35 20.96
CA ALA A 327 8.23 7.14 20.28
C ALA A 327 8.09 8.56 20.85
N GLU A 328 7.66 9.49 20.00
CA GLU A 328 7.22 10.82 20.40
C GLU A 328 6.05 11.24 19.52
N LYS A 329 4.99 11.73 20.15
CA LYS A 329 3.87 12.38 19.48
C LYS A 329 3.97 13.89 19.70
N LYS A 330 3.92 14.68 18.64
CA LYS A 330 4.13 16.14 18.68
C LYS A 330 3.08 16.88 17.86
N LEU A 331 2.29 17.73 18.51
CA LEU A 331 1.44 18.69 17.82
C LEU A 331 2.29 19.83 17.26
N VAL A 332 2.06 20.20 16.01
CA VAL A 332 2.79 21.27 15.33
C VAL A 332 1.86 22.11 14.46
N THR A 333 2.33 23.33 14.18
CA THR A 333 1.89 24.13 13.03
C THR A 333 3.09 24.25 12.10
N ILE A 334 2.93 23.89 10.82
CA ILE A 334 4.01 23.99 9.83
C ILE A 334 4.33 25.47 9.62
N ALA A 335 5.51 25.90 10.06
CA ALA A 335 5.94 27.29 9.94
C ALA A 335 6.32 27.65 8.50
N ALA A 336 6.25 28.94 8.17
CA ALA A 336 6.87 29.45 6.95
C ALA A 336 8.41 29.28 7.03
N PRO A 337 9.10 29.05 5.90
CA PRO A 337 10.56 29.08 5.87
C PRO A 337 11.12 30.41 6.38
N VAL A 338 12.24 30.36 7.10
CA VAL A 338 12.89 31.55 7.66
C VAL A 338 13.87 32.13 6.64
N GLY A 339 13.81 33.44 6.42
CA GLY A 339 14.74 34.15 5.54
C GLY A 339 14.64 33.67 4.09
N SER A 340 15.79 33.29 3.51
CA SER A 340 15.90 32.78 2.13
C SER A 340 15.78 31.25 2.03
N LEU A 341 15.49 30.55 3.13
CA LEU A 341 15.33 29.11 3.11
C LEU A 341 14.04 28.72 2.37
N ASN A 342 14.02 27.54 1.78
CA ASN A 342 12.85 26.94 1.13
C ASN A 342 12.22 25.80 1.95
N TYR A 343 12.72 25.57 3.17
CA TYR A 343 12.27 24.52 4.07
C TYR A 343 11.98 25.05 5.47
N THR A 344 11.26 24.25 6.24
CA THR A 344 11.09 24.42 7.69
C THR A 344 11.55 23.16 8.42
N THR A 345 11.75 23.23 9.74
CA THR A 345 12.31 22.13 10.53
C THR A 345 11.40 21.75 11.70
N VAL A 346 11.41 20.47 12.05
CA VAL A 346 10.78 19.94 13.26
C VAL A 346 11.74 18.93 13.89
N SER A 347 12.06 19.06 15.17
CA SER A 347 12.97 18.13 15.85
C SER A 347 12.21 17.20 16.79
N PHE A 348 12.75 16.02 17.02
CA PHE A 348 12.18 14.95 17.83
C PHE A 348 13.22 14.39 18.81
N ASN A 349 12.77 14.03 20.01
CA ASN A 349 13.51 13.30 21.03
C ASN A 349 12.67 12.09 21.48
N PRO A 350 12.45 11.06 20.63
CA PRO A 350 11.68 9.88 20.99
C PRO A 350 12.20 9.22 22.27
N VAL A 351 11.30 8.88 23.19
CA VAL A 351 11.64 8.24 24.47
C VAL A 351 11.22 6.76 24.45
N PRO A 352 11.83 5.89 25.27
CA PRO A 352 11.42 4.50 25.37
C PRO A 352 9.92 4.38 25.71
N VAL A 353 9.22 3.48 25.01
CA VAL A 353 7.81 3.16 25.24
C VAL A 353 7.60 1.65 25.25
N SER A 354 6.63 1.18 26.04
CA SER A 354 6.19 -0.21 25.97
C SER A 354 5.41 -0.48 24.67
N ALA A 355 5.29 -1.75 24.28
CA ALA A 355 4.47 -2.17 23.14
C ALA A 355 3.02 -1.66 23.27
N THR A 356 2.41 -1.78 24.47
CA THR A 356 1.05 -1.28 24.74
C THR A 356 0.97 0.24 24.64
N ALA A 357 1.97 0.97 25.12
CA ALA A 357 2.01 2.42 25.00
C ALA A 357 2.16 2.88 23.54
N LEU A 358 2.94 2.16 22.74
CA LEU A 358 3.06 2.43 21.30
C LEU A 358 1.72 2.20 20.58
N VAL A 359 0.99 1.12 20.88
CA VAL A 359 -0.37 0.89 20.35
C VAL A 359 -1.29 2.04 20.74
N ALA A 360 -1.27 2.49 22.00
CA ALA A 360 -2.09 3.60 22.46
C ALA A 360 -1.75 4.92 21.74
N LEU A 361 -0.46 5.20 21.52
CA LEU A 361 -0.01 6.36 20.75
C LEU A 361 -0.52 6.32 19.31
N ILE A 362 -0.38 5.19 18.62
CA ILE A 362 -0.86 5.02 17.24
C ILE A 362 -2.39 5.17 17.18
N ASN A 363 -3.13 4.55 18.10
CA ASN A 363 -4.60 4.69 18.16
C ASN A 363 -5.06 6.12 18.46
N SER A 364 -4.27 6.88 19.22
CA SER A 364 -4.55 8.29 19.49
C SER A 364 -4.34 9.22 18.29
N MET A 365 -3.87 8.69 17.15
CA MET A 365 -3.80 9.41 15.89
C MET A 365 -5.13 9.41 15.14
N ASN A 366 -6.19 8.75 15.60
CA ASN A 366 -7.48 8.80 14.89
C ASN A 366 -8.08 10.20 14.78
#